data_AF-A0AAU6DMA0-F1
#
_entry.id   AF-A0AAU6DMA0-F1
#
_cell.length_a   1.000
_cell.length_b   1.000
_cell.length_c   1.000
_cell.angle_alpha   90.00
_cell.angle_beta   90.00
_cell.angle_gamma   90.00
#
_symmetry.space_group_name_H-M   'P 1'
#
loop_
_entity.id
_entity.type
_entity.pdbx_description
1 polymer ?
#
loop_
_entity_poly.entity_id
_entity_poly.type
_entity_poly.pdbx_seq_one_letter_code
_entity_poly.pdbx_strand_id
1 'polypeptide(L)'
;MVNQERYALYREESKILAAIGAHVDAQVGRVTVRLPRAVAEAAVAAWERDDPDDDLGEETHEQYALRDQAGDLALIGLAISESGRREGEEVVVDLHVQSAGAAWLQAAELGLAGQS
;
A
#
# COMPACT_ATOMS: atom_id res chain seq x y z
N MET A 1 12.06 -13.53 -28.13
CA MET A 1 10.66 -13.40 -28.60
C MET A 1 9.74 -13.54 -27.39
N VAL A 2 8.85 -12.59 -27.16
CA VAL A 2 7.85 -12.65 -26.09
C VAL A 2 6.79 -13.70 -26.45
N ASN A 3 6.46 -14.58 -25.51
CA ASN A 3 5.44 -15.62 -25.74
C ASN A 3 4.04 -15.00 -25.57
N GLN A 4 3.47 -14.52 -26.68
CA GLN A 4 2.20 -13.81 -26.69
C GLN A 4 1.01 -14.65 -26.17
N GLU A 5 1.02 -15.97 -26.38
CA GLU A 5 -0.02 -16.87 -25.87
C GLU A 5 -0.01 -16.93 -24.34
N ARG A 6 1.18 -16.98 -23.72
CA ARG A 6 1.31 -16.93 -22.26
C ARG A 6 0.85 -15.60 -21.68
N TYR A 7 1.17 -14.48 -22.32
CA TYR A 7 0.68 -13.17 -21.89
C TYR A 7 -0.83 -12.98 -22.10
N ALA A 8 -1.43 -13.67 -23.08
CA ALA A 8 -2.90 -13.71 -23.20
C ALA A 8 -3.52 -14.44 -22.00
N LEU A 9 -2.97 -15.59 -21.61
CA LEU A 9 -3.39 -16.31 -20.41
C LEU A 9 -3.26 -15.44 -19.15
N TYR A 10 -2.11 -14.80 -18.93
CA TYR A 10 -1.90 -13.93 -17.76
C TYR A 10 -2.87 -12.74 -17.70
N ARG A 11 -3.30 -12.21 -18.85
CA ARG A 11 -4.35 -11.17 -18.89
C ARG A 11 -5.71 -11.70 -18.46
N GLU A 12 -6.06 -12.93 -18.82
CA GLU A 12 -7.31 -13.55 -18.35
C GLU A 12 -7.25 -13.86 -16.85
N GLU A 13 -6.12 -14.36 -16.36
CA GLU A 13 -5.91 -14.61 -14.92
C GLU A 13 -5.98 -13.31 -14.10
N SER A 14 -5.43 -12.21 -14.62
CA SER A 14 -5.56 -10.86 -14.02
C SER A 14 -7.01 -10.43 -13.83
N LYS A 15 -7.92 -10.76 -14.77
CA LYS A 15 -9.35 -10.44 -14.61
C LYS A 15 -9.99 -11.26 -13.49
N ILE A 16 -9.59 -12.52 -13.33
CA ILE A 16 -10.08 -13.37 -12.23
C ILE A 16 -9.61 -12.78 -10.88
N LEU A 17 -8.34 -12.37 -10.79
CA LEU A 17 -7.81 -11.71 -9.59
C LEU A 17 -8.58 -10.43 -9.26
N ALA A 18 -8.90 -9.61 -10.27
CA ALA A 18 -9.72 -8.41 -10.09
C ALA A 18 -11.14 -8.72 -9.60
N ALA A 19 -11.78 -9.79 -10.12
CA ALA A 19 -13.09 -10.21 -9.65
C ALA A 19 -13.07 -10.67 -8.17
N ILE A 20 -12.02 -11.38 -7.76
CA ILE A 20 -11.80 -11.73 -6.34
C ILE A 20 -11.65 -10.44 -5.52
N GLY A 21 -10.86 -9.47 -6.00
CA GLY A 21 -10.68 -8.18 -5.35
C GLY A 21 -11.99 -7.44 -5.11
N ALA A 22 -12.90 -7.41 -6.08
CA ALA A 22 -14.23 -6.81 -5.93
C ALA A 22 -15.08 -7.51 -4.85
N HIS A 23 -14.99 -8.84 -4.74
CA HIS A 23 -15.65 -9.57 -3.66
C HIS A 23 -15.02 -9.28 -2.28
N VAL A 24 -13.70 -9.12 -2.21
CA VAL A 24 -12.98 -8.75 -0.99
C VAL A 24 -13.40 -7.35 -0.54
N ASP A 25 -13.40 -6.37 -1.44
CA ASP A 25 -13.78 -4.98 -1.15
C ASP A 25 -15.21 -4.87 -0.59
N ALA A 26 -16.15 -5.65 -1.13
CA ALA A 26 -17.53 -5.69 -0.64
C ALA A 26 -17.69 -6.31 0.76
N GLN A 27 -16.71 -7.09 1.24
CA GLN A 27 -16.77 -7.85 2.50
C GLN A 27 -15.87 -7.29 3.59
N VAL A 28 -14.72 -6.72 3.19
CA VAL A 28 -13.68 -6.26 4.08
C VAL A 28 -13.69 -4.73 4.04
N GLY A 29 -14.05 -4.12 5.15
CA GLY A 29 -13.91 -2.67 5.32
C GLY A 29 -12.49 -2.31 5.76
N ARG A 30 -12.39 -1.88 7.03
CA ARG A 30 -11.11 -1.52 7.63
C ARG A 30 -10.57 -2.65 8.50
N VAL A 31 -9.25 -2.77 8.55
CA VAL A 31 -8.54 -3.66 9.47
C VAL A 31 -7.85 -2.81 10.53
N THR A 32 -8.03 -3.17 11.81
CA THR A 32 -7.33 -2.50 12.90
C THR A 32 -5.87 -2.96 12.93
N VAL A 33 -4.95 -2.00 12.84
CA VAL A 33 -3.50 -2.23 12.88
C VAL A 33 -2.90 -1.50 14.08
N ARG A 34 -1.92 -2.14 14.72
CA ARG A 34 -1.08 -1.53 15.76
C ARG A 34 0.31 -1.30 15.20
N LEU A 35 0.78 -0.05 15.25
CA LEU A 35 2.07 0.35 14.73
C LEU A 35 2.94 0.90 15.86
N PRO A 36 4.25 0.59 15.90
CA PRO A 36 5.18 1.32 16.74
C PRO A 36 5.06 2.82 16.45
N ARG A 37 5.08 3.65 17.50
CA ARG A 37 4.90 5.10 17.37
C ARG A 37 5.85 5.73 16.33
N ALA A 38 7.12 5.31 16.32
CA ALA A 38 8.10 5.83 15.37
C ALA A 38 7.72 5.55 13.90
N VAL A 39 7.13 4.39 13.62
CA VAL A 39 6.66 4.02 12.27
C VAL A 39 5.43 4.84 11.88
N ALA A 40 4.50 5.01 12.81
CA ALA A 40 3.32 5.84 12.59
C ALA A 40 3.68 7.32 12.35
N GLU A 41 4.62 7.87 13.12
CA GLU A 41 5.11 9.24 12.95
C GLU A 41 5.83 9.41 11.61
N ALA A 42 6.59 8.41 11.15
CA ALA A 42 7.22 8.45 9.83
C ALA A 42 6.20 8.45 8.68
N ALA A 43 5.11 7.68 8.81
CA ALA A 43 4.02 7.69 7.82
C ALA A 43 3.30 9.05 7.78
N VAL A 44 3.00 9.64 8.95
CA VAL A 44 2.41 10.98 9.03
C VAL A 44 3.34 12.03 8.40
N ALA A 45 4.64 11.97 8.68
CA ALA A 45 5.62 12.87 8.08
C ALA A 45 5.70 12.74 6.54
N ALA A 46 5.41 11.55 5.98
CA ALA A 46 5.33 11.37 4.54
C ALA A 46 4.09 12.05 3.92
N TRP A 47 2.96 12.07 4.64
CA TRP A 47 1.76 12.79 4.24
C TRP A 47 1.91 14.32 4.35
N GLU A 48 2.53 14.79 5.44
CA GLU A 48 2.70 16.22 5.72
C GLU A 48 3.84 16.86 4.93
N ARG A 49 4.59 16.08 4.15
CA ARG A 49 5.70 16.59 3.34
C ARG A 49 5.17 17.43 2.19
N ASP A 50 5.72 18.63 2.04
CA ASP A 50 5.63 19.37 0.79
C ASP A 50 6.52 18.68 -0.26
N ASP A 51 5.90 18.06 -1.28
CA ASP A 51 6.67 17.49 -2.39
C ASP A 51 7.20 18.60 -3.30
N PRO A 52 8.51 18.58 -3.65
CA PRO A 52 9.07 19.55 -4.59
C PRO A 52 8.50 19.32 -6.00
N ASP A 53 8.16 20.43 -6.67
CA ASP A 53 7.64 20.60 -8.05
C ASP A 53 7.30 19.35 -8.89
N ASP A 54 6.07 19.32 -9.42
CA ASP A 54 5.41 18.21 -10.16
C ASP A 54 6.06 17.79 -11.51
N ASP A 55 7.20 18.35 -11.91
CA ASP A 55 7.85 18.01 -13.19
C ASP A 55 8.75 16.77 -13.06
N LEU A 56 8.11 15.61 -12.92
CA LEU A 56 8.77 14.30 -12.85
C LEU A 56 9.35 13.83 -14.20
N GLY A 57 8.99 14.49 -15.31
CA GLY A 57 9.36 14.05 -16.66
C GLY A 57 8.79 12.69 -17.05
N GLU A 58 9.48 11.98 -17.95
CA GLU A 58 9.12 10.59 -18.31
C GLU A 58 9.60 9.60 -17.25
N GLU A 59 8.68 8.85 -16.67
CA GLU A 59 8.97 7.80 -15.68
C GLU A 59 9.21 6.44 -16.36
N THR A 60 10.18 5.69 -15.84
CA THR A 60 10.26 4.24 -16.07
C THR A 60 9.19 3.51 -15.25
N HIS A 61 8.93 2.23 -15.58
CA HIS A 61 7.99 1.42 -14.80
C HIS A 61 8.41 1.26 -13.33
N GLU A 62 9.72 1.16 -13.07
CA GLU A 62 10.26 1.05 -11.70
C GLU A 62 10.07 2.35 -10.91
N GLN A 63 10.28 3.51 -11.56
CA GLN A 63 10.04 4.82 -10.94
C GLN A 63 8.56 5.03 -10.62
N TYR A 64 7.68 4.67 -11.56
CA TYR A 64 6.23 4.71 -11.35
C TYR A 64 5.83 3.84 -10.15
N ALA A 65 6.36 2.62 -10.05
CA ALA A 65 6.07 1.73 -8.93
C ALA A 65 6.52 2.30 -7.58
N LEU A 66 7.71 2.92 -7.51
CA LEU A 66 8.19 3.59 -6.31
C LEU A 66 7.32 4.79 -5.92
N ARG A 67 6.84 5.57 -6.89
CA ARG A 67 5.93 6.69 -6.64
C ARG A 67 4.58 6.21 -6.14
N ASP A 68 4.04 5.11 -6.69
CA ASP A 68 2.81 4.48 -6.24
C ASP A 68 2.94 4.03 -4.77
N GLN A 69 4.05 3.38 -4.40
CA GLN A 69 4.36 2.98 -3.02
C GLN A 69 4.49 4.18 -2.07
N ALA A 70 5.08 5.29 -2.52
CA ALA A 70 5.15 6.52 -1.74
C ALA A 70 3.74 7.12 -1.51
N GLY A 71 2.87 7.03 -2.52
CA GLY A 71 1.45 7.40 -2.40
C GLY A 71 0.70 6.55 -1.38
N ASP A 72 0.88 5.23 -1.40
CA ASP A 72 0.29 4.34 -0.40
C ASP A 72 0.74 4.69 1.03
N LEU A 73 2.04 4.97 1.23
CA LEU A 73 2.55 5.42 2.53
C LEU A 73 1.92 6.74 2.99
N ALA A 74 1.78 7.71 2.07
CA ALA A 74 1.15 8.99 2.37
C ALA A 74 -0.32 8.83 2.76
N LEU A 75 -1.08 7.95 2.08
CA LEU A 75 -2.46 7.64 2.43
C LEU A 75 -2.59 6.97 3.80
N ILE A 76 -1.64 6.10 4.16
CA ILE A 76 -1.55 5.54 5.52
C ILE A 76 -1.27 6.65 6.53
N GLY A 77 -0.35 7.56 6.22
CA GLY A 77 -0.03 8.75 7.01
C GLY A 77 -1.25 9.61 7.30
N LEU A 78 -2.04 9.91 6.26
CA LEU A 78 -3.31 10.63 6.38
C LEU A 78 -4.27 9.89 7.33
N ALA A 79 -4.51 8.59 7.12
CA ALA A 79 -5.41 7.81 7.96
C ALA A 79 -4.98 7.81 9.45
N ILE A 80 -3.68 7.74 9.71
CA ILE A 80 -3.11 7.85 11.06
C ILE A 80 -3.33 9.25 11.63
N SER A 81 -3.11 10.31 10.84
CA SER A 81 -3.30 11.69 11.31
C SER A 81 -4.76 11.99 11.68
N GLU A 82 -5.72 11.42 10.95
CA GLU A 82 -7.15 11.65 11.17
C GLU A 82 -7.75 10.79 12.29
N SER A 83 -7.29 9.54 12.43
CA SER A 83 -7.97 8.53 13.26
C SER A 83 -7.06 7.69 14.16
N GLY A 84 -5.75 7.90 14.11
CA GLY A 84 -4.78 7.17 14.91
C GLY A 84 -4.92 7.49 16.41
N ARG A 85 -5.07 6.45 17.23
CA ARG A 85 -5.14 6.57 18.69
C ARG A 85 -3.84 6.10 19.32
N ARG A 86 -3.21 6.94 20.13
CA ARG A 86 -2.03 6.56 20.90
C ARG A 86 -2.41 5.64 22.04
N GLU A 87 -1.72 4.49 22.13
CA GLU A 87 -1.85 3.52 23.20
C GLU A 87 -0.44 3.10 23.65
N GLY A 88 0.10 3.79 24.66
CA GLY A 88 1.48 3.59 25.10
C GLY A 88 2.50 3.98 24.03
N GLU A 89 3.35 3.04 23.63
CA GLU A 89 4.36 3.22 22.56
C GLU A 89 3.83 2.84 21.17
N GLU A 90 2.53 2.58 21.05
CA GLU A 90 1.89 2.21 19.80
C GLU A 90 0.84 3.23 19.36
N VAL A 91 0.55 3.23 18.07
CA VAL A 91 -0.60 3.91 17.46
C VAL A 91 -1.51 2.84 16.88
N VAL A 92 -2.78 2.88 17.29
CA VAL A 92 -3.84 2.00 16.79
C VAL A 92 -4.65 2.78 15.78
N VAL A 93 -4.78 2.24 14.57
CA VAL A 93 -5.50 2.86 13.47
C VAL A 93 -6.27 1.80 12.70
N ASP A 94 -7.48 2.12 12.29
CA ASP A 94 -8.21 1.30 11.33
C ASP A 94 -7.74 1.70 9.94
N LEU A 95 -7.13 0.82 9.17
CA LEU A 95 -6.69 1.07 7.79
C LEU A 95 -7.64 0.41 6.80
N HIS A 96 -7.84 1.03 5.62
CA HIS A 96 -8.50 0.34 4.53
C HIS A 96 -7.71 -0.92 4.15
N VAL A 97 -8.40 -2.00 3.78
CA VAL A 97 -7.75 -3.27 3.41
C VAL A 97 -6.72 -3.08 2.28
N GLN A 98 -6.98 -2.16 1.36
CA GLN A 98 -6.03 -1.79 0.29
C GLN A 98 -4.70 -1.30 0.86
N SER A 99 -4.72 -0.30 1.74
CA SER A 99 -3.50 0.30 2.31
C SER A 99 -2.74 -0.70 3.19
N ALA A 100 -3.46 -1.50 3.99
CA ALA A 100 -2.86 -2.57 4.78
C ALA A 100 -2.23 -3.66 3.88
N GLY A 101 -2.92 -4.02 2.79
CA GLY A 101 -2.45 -4.97 1.79
C GLY A 101 -1.21 -4.50 1.05
N ALA A 102 -1.16 -3.23 0.65
CA ALA A 102 0.01 -2.63 -0.01
C ALA A 102 1.25 -2.66 0.89
N ALA A 103 1.10 -2.24 2.16
CA ALA A 103 2.19 -2.30 3.13
C ALA A 103 2.66 -3.74 3.38
N TRP A 104 1.73 -4.69 3.47
CA TRP A 104 2.07 -6.11 3.64
C TRP A 104 2.77 -6.70 2.43
N LEU A 105 2.32 -6.37 1.20
CA LEU A 105 2.94 -6.85 -0.03
C LEU A 105 4.39 -6.34 -0.13
N GLN A 106 4.64 -5.07 0.18
CA GLN A 106 5.99 -4.52 0.22
C GLN A 106 6.87 -5.25 1.26
N ALA A 107 6.32 -5.55 2.44
CA ALA A 107 7.05 -6.33 3.44
C ALA A 107 7.34 -7.75 2.94
N ALA A 108 6.42 -8.39 2.21
CA ALA A 108 6.62 -9.72 1.65
C ALA A 108 7.70 -9.73 0.55
N GLU A 109 7.73 -8.73 -0.33
CA GLU A 109 8.77 -8.57 -1.35
C GLU A 109 10.17 -8.42 -0.73
N LEU A 110 10.26 -7.74 0.42
CA LEU A 110 11.50 -7.58 1.18
C LEU A 110 11.83 -8.77 2.11
N GLY A 111 10.97 -9.80 2.17
CA GLY A 111 11.15 -10.96 3.04
C GLY A 111 10.90 -10.69 4.53
N LEU A 112 10.22 -9.59 4.86
CA LEU A 112 9.86 -9.17 6.22
C LEU A 112 8.51 -9.77 6.68
N ALA A 113 7.71 -10.31 5.76
CA ALA A 113 6.42 -10.93 6.03
C ALA A 113 6.34 -12.39 5.53
N GLY A 114 5.43 -13.19 6.09
CA GLY A 114 5.16 -14.58 5.64
C GLY A 114 5.90 -15.69 6.38
N GLN A 115 6.64 -15.37 7.45
CA GLN A 115 7.12 -16.36 8.43
C GLN A 115 6.00 -16.61 9.45
N SER A 116 5.01 -17.43 9.09
CA SER A 116 3.95 -17.89 10.01
C SER A 116 3.91 -19.40 10.04
#